data_AF-A0A8H6YRK6-F1
#
_entry.id   AF-A0A8H6YRK6-F1
#
_cell.length_a   1.000
_cell.length_b   1.000
_cell.length_c   1.000
_cell.angle_alpha   90.00
_cell.angle_beta   90.00
_cell.angle_gamma   90.00
#
_symmetry.space_group_name_H-M   'P 1'
#
loop_
_entity.id
_entity.type
_entity.pdbx_description
1 polymer ?
#
loop_
_entity_poly.entity_id
_entity_poly.type
_entity_poly.pdbx_seq_one_letter_code
_entity_poly.pdbx_strand_id
1 'polypeptide(L)'
;MDDRSSLPSNRDASQQDLFAHFVGLACVPFHNPHPINNFYIWLSEYVPRSSCGCVADTMTCLCLASTWSFTSDGSSTPANYQSTLFLCGCIMDGRFISVRPMKPFKSGKFIKVPVFFGYNTNESSNWSAGLRDSTASTSEPDATRGIVYNLLTLATFDFSTSTDRPPS
;
A
#
# COMPACT_ATOMS: atom_id res chain seq x y z
N MET A 1 10.42 -32.06 47.36
CA MET A 1 10.76 -30.63 47.28
C MET A 1 11.17 -30.40 45.84
N ASP A 2 10.19 -30.11 45.00
CA ASP A 2 10.35 -30.02 43.55
C ASP A 2 10.99 -28.68 43.20
N ASP A 3 12.16 -28.79 42.57
CA ASP A 3 12.90 -27.69 41.97
C ASP A 3 12.16 -27.23 40.72
N ARG A 4 11.25 -26.26 40.89
CA ARG A 4 10.71 -25.47 39.78
C ARG A 4 11.76 -24.45 39.36
N SER A 5 12.83 -24.96 38.76
CA SER A 5 13.71 -24.16 37.91
C SER A 5 12.87 -23.57 36.79
N SER A 6 12.68 -22.26 36.86
CA SER A 6 12.13 -21.36 35.86
C SER A 6 12.34 -21.84 34.41
N LEU A 7 11.26 -22.36 33.81
CA LEU A 7 11.17 -22.46 32.36
C LEU A 7 11.25 -21.05 31.77
N PRO A 8 12.15 -20.77 30.81
CA PRO A 8 12.16 -19.49 30.13
C PRO A 8 10.81 -19.28 29.45
N SER A 9 10.20 -18.12 29.72
CA SER A 9 9.00 -17.63 29.05
C SER A 9 9.30 -17.52 27.55
N ASN A 10 8.95 -18.56 26.80
CA ASN A 10 9.29 -18.75 25.39
C ASN A 10 8.42 -17.90 24.44
N ARG A 11 8.07 -16.66 24.85
CA ARG A 11 7.35 -15.67 24.03
C ARG A 11 8.26 -14.57 23.47
N ASP A 12 9.56 -14.63 23.75
CA ASP A 12 10.59 -13.74 23.20
C ASP A 12 11.52 -14.47 22.21
N ALA A 13 11.00 -15.42 21.42
CA ALA A 13 11.57 -15.60 20.09
C ALA A 13 11.26 -14.31 19.32
N SER A 14 12.12 -13.30 19.49
CA SER A 14 11.93 -11.98 18.92
C SER A 14 11.68 -12.16 17.42
N GLN A 15 10.76 -11.41 16.83
CA GLN A 15 10.44 -11.48 15.40
C GLN A 15 11.67 -11.42 14.46
N GLN A 16 12.84 -11.07 15.00
CA GLN A 16 14.14 -11.04 14.36
C GLN A 16 14.64 -12.43 13.90
N ASP A 17 14.08 -13.54 14.41
CA ASP A 17 14.54 -14.89 14.07
C ASP A 17 13.63 -15.63 13.07
N LEU A 18 12.64 -14.95 12.48
CA LEU A 18 11.72 -15.57 11.52
C LEU A 18 12.41 -15.94 10.20
N PHE A 19 13.51 -15.26 9.85
CA PHE A 19 14.27 -15.51 8.64
C PHE A 19 15.73 -15.10 8.83
N ALA A 20 16.64 -15.84 8.20
CA ALA A 20 18.07 -15.58 8.28
C ALA A 20 18.61 -14.75 7.10
N HIS A 21 17.85 -14.63 6.01
CA HIS A 21 18.25 -13.96 4.77
C HIS A 21 17.05 -13.29 4.12
N PHE A 22 17.30 -12.25 3.33
CA PHE A 22 16.26 -11.56 2.56
C PHE A 22 16.69 -11.36 1.10
N VAL A 23 15.78 -11.68 0.17
CA VAL A 23 15.97 -11.44 -1.27
C VAL A 23 14.87 -10.50 -1.74
N GLY A 24 15.26 -9.31 -2.19
CA GLY A 24 14.34 -8.31 -2.75
C GLY A 24 14.55 -8.16 -4.25
N LEU A 25 13.57 -8.59 -5.05
CA LEU A 25 13.55 -8.36 -6.49
C LEU A 25 12.53 -7.27 -6.81
N ALA A 26 12.87 -6.36 -7.72
CA ALA A 26 11.95 -5.32 -8.21
C ALA A 26 11.31 -4.51 -7.05
N CYS A 27 12.15 -3.99 -6.15
CA CYS A 27 11.75 -3.59 -4.80
C CYS A 27 10.58 -2.58 -4.73
N VAL A 28 9.38 -3.10 -4.50
CA VAL A 28 8.15 -2.40 -4.07
C VAL A 28 8.04 -2.10 -2.56
N PRO A 29 8.88 -2.58 -1.60
CA PRO A 29 8.62 -2.34 -0.17
C PRO A 29 8.83 -0.87 0.26
N PHE A 30 9.26 0.00 -0.65
CA PHE A 30 9.29 1.44 -0.47
C PHE A 30 8.06 2.16 -1.02
N HIS A 31 7.08 1.43 -1.56
CA HIS A 31 5.79 2.04 -1.84
C HIS A 31 5.24 2.58 -0.53
N ASN A 32 4.86 3.85 -0.57
CA ASN A 32 4.37 4.54 0.61
C ASN A 32 3.09 3.83 1.08
N PRO A 33 3.07 3.20 2.27
CA PRO A 33 1.84 2.60 2.75
C PRO A 33 0.77 3.68 2.83
N HIS A 34 -0.45 3.31 2.49
CA HIS A 34 -1.56 4.24 2.48
C HIS A 34 -1.89 4.64 3.92
N PRO A 35 -2.19 5.93 4.19
CA PRO A 35 -2.86 6.31 5.41
C PRO A 35 -4.15 5.50 5.56
N ILE A 36 -4.53 5.13 6.79
CA ILE A 36 -5.77 4.39 7.05
C ILE A 36 -7.01 5.11 6.50
N ASN A 37 -6.97 6.45 6.41
CA ASN A 37 -8.02 7.25 5.81
C ASN A 37 -8.30 6.88 4.35
N ASN A 38 -7.28 6.56 3.55
CA ASN A 38 -7.48 6.15 2.15
C ASN A 38 -8.22 4.82 2.07
N PHE A 39 -7.97 3.90 3.01
CA PHE A 39 -8.74 2.67 3.11
C PHE A 39 -10.21 2.93 3.47
N TYR A 40 -10.48 3.88 4.37
CA TYR A 40 -11.86 4.27 4.68
C TYR A 40 -12.57 4.91 3.49
N ILE A 41 -11.88 5.74 2.69
CA ILE A 41 -12.45 6.32 1.47
C ILE A 41 -12.79 5.21 0.47
N TRP A 42 -11.85 4.28 0.23
CA TRP A 42 -12.12 3.11 -0.62
C TRP A 42 -13.31 2.29 -0.11
N LEU A 43 -13.34 1.99 1.19
CA LEU A 43 -14.42 1.22 1.79
C LEU A 43 -15.78 1.94 1.66
N SER A 44 -15.79 3.27 1.79
CA SER A 44 -17.00 4.09 1.65
C SER A 44 -17.57 4.12 0.23
N GLU A 45 -16.74 3.89 -0.80
CA GLU A 45 -17.19 3.77 -2.18
C GLU A 45 -17.53 2.32 -2.56
N TYR A 46 -16.80 1.36 -1.99
CA TYR A 46 -16.99 -0.06 -2.23
C TYR A 46 -18.30 -0.58 -1.62
N VAL A 47 -18.56 -0.27 -0.35
CA VAL A 47 -19.70 -0.82 0.41
C VAL A 47 -21.05 -0.52 -0.25
N PRO A 48 -21.35 0.71 -0.71
CA PRO A 48 -22.60 1.00 -1.41
C PRO A 48 -22.77 0.28 -2.75
N ARG A 49 -21.66 -0.14 -3.39
CA ARG A 49 -21.68 -0.90 -4.65
C ARG A 49 -21.86 -2.38 -4.42
N SER A 50 -21.39 -2.86 -3.27
CA SER A 50 -21.62 -4.22 -2.83
C SER A 50 -23.08 -4.45 -2.43
N SER A 51 -23.49 -5.72 -2.40
CA SER A 51 -24.77 -6.11 -1.80
C SER A 51 -24.85 -5.88 -0.28
N CYS A 52 -23.77 -5.39 0.35
CA CYS A 52 -23.65 -5.15 1.79
C CYS A 52 -23.87 -3.68 2.22
N GLY A 53 -24.29 -2.79 1.31
CA GLY A 53 -24.44 -1.36 1.61
C GLY A 53 -25.49 -0.99 2.67
N CYS A 54 -26.51 -1.85 2.87
CA CYS A 54 -27.65 -1.57 3.73
C CYS A 54 -27.78 -2.54 4.93
N VAL A 55 -26.75 -3.35 5.20
CA VAL A 55 -26.76 -4.29 6.33
C VAL A 55 -26.19 -3.66 7.59
N ALA A 56 -26.73 -4.05 8.76
CA ALA A 56 -26.27 -3.53 10.05
C ALA A 56 -24.81 -3.92 10.37
N ASP A 57 -24.41 -5.12 9.94
CA ASP A 57 -23.03 -5.61 10.06
C ASP A 57 -22.43 -5.81 8.66
N THR A 58 -21.91 -4.71 8.12
CA THR A 58 -21.25 -4.68 6.81
C THR A 58 -20.09 -5.67 6.76
N MET A 59 -19.29 -5.81 7.82
CA MET A 59 -18.10 -6.67 7.78
C MET A 59 -18.49 -8.15 7.72
N THR A 60 -19.45 -8.58 8.52
CA THR A 60 -19.97 -9.95 8.45
C THR A 60 -20.56 -10.25 7.07
N CYS A 61 -21.30 -9.30 6.49
CA CYS A 61 -21.84 -9.46 5.13
C CYS A 61 -20.72 -9.60 4.09
N LEU A 62 -19.68 -8.76 4.16
CA LEU A 62 -18.53 -8.82 3.24
C LEU A 62 -17.77 -10.14 3.37
N CYS A 63 -17.60 -10.67 4.58
CA CYS A 63 -16.97 -11.97 4.81
C CYS A 63 -17.78 -13.16 4.26
N LEU A 64 -19.10 -12.99 4.08
CA LEU A 64 -20.00 -14.01 3.52
C LEU A 64 -20.21 -13.84 2.01
N ALA A 65 -19.80 -12.71 1.44
CA ALA A 65 -19.93 -12.45 0.00
C ALA A 65 -19.11 -13.46 -0.81
N SER A 66 -19.62 -13.84 -1.98
CA SER A 66 -18.86 -14.70 -2.90
C SER A 66 -17.60 -13.96 -3.39
N THR A 67 -16.52 -14.71 -3.64
CA THR A 67 -15.29 -14.14 -4.21
C THR A 67 -15.55 -13.42 -5.53
N TRP A 68 -16.49 -13.93 -6.34
CA TRP A 68 -16.91 -13.30 -7.59
C TRP A 68 -17.57 -11.94 -7.39
N SER A 69 -18.55 -11.85 -6.48
CA SER A 69 -19.19 -10.57 -6.14
C SER A 69 -18.15 -9.59 -5.61
N PHE A 70 -17.29 -10.06 -4.71
CA PHE A 70 -16.28 -9.22 -4.08
C PHE A 70 -15.30 -8.62 -5.11
N THR A 71 -14.80 -9.43 -6.05
CA THR A 71 -13.87 -8.98 -7.10
C THR A 71 -14.55 -8.13 -8.17
N SER A 72 -15.80 -8.44 -8.55
CA SER A 72 -16.56 -7.66 -9.53
C SER A 72 -16.83 -6.25 -9.01
N ASP A 73 -17.35 -6.13 -7.79
CA ASP A 73 -17.61 -4.84 -7.13
C ASP A 73 -16.29 -4.07 -6.91
N GLY A 74 -15.24 -4.79 -6.51
CA GLY A 74 -13.91 -4.23 -6.31
C GLY A 74 -13.30 -3.67 -7.58
N SER A 75 -13.50 -4.32 -8.72
CA SER A 75 -13.00 -3.88 -10.03
C SER A 75 -13.76 -2.67 -10.59
N SER A 76 -14.94 -2.36 -10.05
CA SER A 76 -15.74 -1.19 -10.43
C SER A 76 -15.43 0.07 -9.60
N THR A 77 -14.75 -0.10 -8.45
CA THR A 77 -14.34 0.97 -7.54
C THR A 77 -13.18 1.88 -8.05
N PRO A 78 -12.21 1.41 -8.89
CA PRO A 78 -11.06 2.22 -9.31
C PRO A 78 -11.37 3.40 -10.22
N ALA A 79 -12.59 3.53 -10.75
CA ALA A 79 -12.92 4.58 -11.71
C ALA A 79 -12.63 6.01 -11.21
N ASN A 80 -12.58 6.21 -9.88
CA ASN A 80 -12.30 7.49 -9.24
C ASN A 80 -10.84 7.67 -8.76
N TYR A 81 -10.02 6.61 -8.73
CA TYR A 81 -8.63 6.69 -8.25
C TYR A 81 -7.67 6.79 -9.41
N GLN A 82 -7.52 8.01 -9.94
CA GLN A 82 -6.61 8.28 -11.06
C GLN A 82 -5.12 8.12 -10.69
N SER A 83 -4.81 8.03 -9.40
CA SER A 83 -3.45 8.11 -8.86
C SER A 83 -2.90 6.84 -8.23
N THR A 84 -3.75 5.86 -7.89
CA THR A 84 -3.30 4.65 -7.19
C THR A 84 -3.23 3.49 -8.17
N LEU A 85 -2.01 3.21 -8.60
CA LEU A 85 -1.57 2.00 -9.30
C LEU A 85 -2.17 0.71 -8.71
N PHE A 86 -2.35 0.66 -7.39
CA PHE A 86 -2.94 -0.44 -6.66
C PHE A 86 -3.91 0.12 -5.61
N LEU A 87 -5.19 -0.29 -5.68
CA LEU A 87 -6.20 0.11 -4.69
C LEU A 87 -5.97 -0.57 -3.33
N CYS A 88 -5.51 -1.82 -3.37
CA CYS A 88 -5.18 -2.61 -2.21
C CYS A 88 -3.67 -2.61 -2.01
N GLY A 89 -3.22 -2.10 -0.87
CA GLY A 89 -1.82 -2.05 -0.51
C GLY A 89 -1.63 -2.11 0.99
N CYS A 90 -0.38 -2.06 1.43
CA CYS A 90 -0.08 -1.97 2.87
C CYS A 90 -0.65 -0.66 3.44
N ILE A 91 -1.26 -0.75 4.63
CA ILE A 91 -1.83 0.38 5.36
C ILE A 91 -0.98 0.64 6.61
N MET A 92 -0.80 1.91 6.96
CA MET A 92 -0.25 2.26 8.28
C MET A 92 -1.32 2.08 9.35
N ASP A 93 -1.30 0.94 10.04
CA ASP A 93 -2.28 0.56 11.07
C ASP A 93 -1.89 1.02 12.49
N GLY A 94 -0.68 1.58 12.65
CA GLY A 94 -0.17 1.99 13.96
C GLY A 94 0.33 0.86 14.86
N ARG A 95 0.14 -0.41 14.45
CA ARG A 95 0.52 -1.60 15.23
C ARG A 95 1.57 -2.42 14.50
N PHE A 96 1.23 -2.98 13.34
CA PHE A 96 2.18 -3.72 12.50
C PHE A 96 3.05 -2.78 11.66
N ILE A 97 2.44 -1.79 10.99
CA ILE A 97 3.13 -0.74 10.23
C ILE A 97 2.81 0.60 10.88
N SER A 98 3.64 1.00 11.84
CA SER A 98 3.45 2.26 12.57
C SER A 98 4.08 3.47 11.89
N VAL A 99 5.01 3.25 10.96
CA VAL A 99 5.74 4.31 10.24
C VAL A 99 6.03 3.91 8.80
N ARG A 100 6.14 4.91 7.91
CA ARG A 100 6.57 4.69 6.52
C ARG A 100 7.94 3.99 6.48
N PRO A 101 8.13 2.90 5.69
CA PRO A 101 9.36 2.08 5.67
C PRO A 101 10.67 2.84 5.48
N MET A 102 10.65 3.99 4.80
CA MET A 102 11.83 4.85 4.63
C MET A 102 12.41 5.36 5.97
N LYS A 103 11.57 5.62 6.99
CA LYS A 103 12.04 6.09 8.29
C LYS A 103 12.84 5.02 9.07
N PRO A 104 12.34 3.80 9.30
CA PRO A 104 13.11 2.74 9.94
C PRO A 104 14.33 2.35 9.11
N PHE A 105 14.24 2.34 7.78
CA PHE A 105 15.40 2.08 6.92
C PHE A 105 16.53 3.10 7.11
N LYS A 106 16.23 4.40 7.05
CA LYS A 106 17.23 5.47 7.29
C LYS A 106 17.81 5.45 8.70
N SER A 107 17.03 5.04 9.69
CA SER A 107 17.45 5.00 11.10
C SER A 107 18.08 3.66 11.52
N GLY A 108 18.20 2.69 10.61
CA GLY A 108 18.72 1.36 10.92
C GLY A 108 17.79 0.51 11.81
N LYS A 109 16.52 0.90 11.97
CA LYS A 109 15.51 0.22 12.77
C LYS A 109 14.79 -0.87 11.96
N PHE A 110 15.56 -1.83 11.46
CA PHE A 110 15.06 -3.01 10.75
C PHE A 110 15.94 -4.22 11.10
N ILE A 111 15.44 -5.42 10.84
CA ILE A 111 16.18 -6.67 11.08
C ILE A 111 17.41 -6.70 10.17
N LYS A 112 18.59 -6.91 10.76
CA LYS A 112 19.87 -6.94 10.04
C LYS A 112 20.21 -8.37 9.67
N VAL A 113 19.83 -8.76 8.46
CA VAL A 113 20.20 -10.02 7.83
C VAL A 113 20.96 -9.75 6.53
N PRO A 114 21.76 -10.70 6.01
CA PRO A 114 22.29 -10.60 4.66
C PRO A 114 21.17 -10.41 3.65
N VAL A 115 21.38 -9.48 2.71
CA VAL A 115 20.40 -9.08 1.72
C VAL A 115 20.96 -9.22 0.30
N PHE A 116 20.13 -9.71 -0.61
CA PHE A 116 20.38 -9.66 -2.05
C PHE A 116 19.29 -8.85 -2.73
N PHE A 117 19.68 -7.77 -3.40
CA PHE A 117 18.76 -6.87 -4.10
C PHE A 117 19.02 -6.88 -5.60
N GLY A 118 17.95 -6.90 -6.39
CA GLY A 118 17.99 -6.77 -7.84
C GLY A 118 16.84 -5.89 -8.36
N TYR A 119 17.07 -5.25 -9.50
CA TYR A 119 16.07 -4.48 -10.23
C TYR A 119 16.24 -4.69 -11.74
N ASN A 120 15.17 -4.50 -12.49
CA ASN A 120 15.19 -4.50 -13.95
C ASN A 120 15.62 -3.12 -14.45
N THR A 121 16.42 -3.06 -15.52
CA THR A 121 16.80 -1.78 -16.16
C THR A 121 15.57 -0.92 -16.48
N ASN A 122 14.47 -1.56 -16.86
CA ASN A 122 13.22 -0.93 -17.31
C ASN A 122 12.01 -1.36 -16.43
N GLU A 123 12.13 -1.28 -15.10
CA GLU A 123 11.09 -1.75 -14.14
C GLU A 123 9.67 -1.22 -14.42
N SER A 124 9.56 0.02 -14.90
CA SER A 124 8.26 0.70 -15.08
C SER A 124 7.75 0.72 -16.52
N SER A 125 8.54 0.29 -17.53
CA SER A 125 8.23 0.57 -18.94
C SER A 125 6.87 0.05 -19.38
N ASN A 126 6.44 -1.11 -18.87
CA ASN A 126 5.16 -1.71 -19.23
C ASN A 126 3.96 -0.97 -18.61
N TRP A 127 4.12 -0.47 -17.39
CA TRP A 127 3.03 0.24 -16.72
C TRP A 127 2.92 1.69 -17.22
N SER A 128 4.04 2.42 -17.30
CA SER A 128 3.99 3.82 -17.70
C SER A 128 3.65 4.00 -19.17
N ALA A 129 3.88 3.00 -20.03
CA ALA A 129 3.56 3.05 -21.46
C ALA A 129 2.09 3.37 -21.79
N GLY A 130 1.16 3.06 -20.89
CA GLY A 130 -0.27 3.29 -21.06
C GLY A 130 -0.82 4.52 -20.34
N LEU A 131 0.05 5.36 -19.76
CA LEU A 131 -0.39 6.57 -19.08
C LEU A 131 -1.01 7.55 -20.08
N ARG A 132 -2.16 8.13 -19.70
CA ARG A 132 -2.89 9.10 -20.53
C ARG A 132 -2.09 10.39 -20.75
N ASP A 133 -1.28 10.75 -19.78
CA ASP A 133 -0.32 11.84 -19.93
C ASP A 133 0.86 11.35 -20.77
N SER A 134 0.89 11.79 -22.03
CA SER A 134 1.94 11.42 -22.98
C SER A 134 3.34 11.81 -22.48
N THR A 135 3.47 12.88 -21.69
CA THR A 135 4.76 13.31 -21.15
C THR A 135 5.30 12.38 -20.06
N ALA A 136 4.44 11.57 -19.45
CA ALA A 136 4.80 10.54 -18.48
C ALA A 136 4.78 9.12 -19.09
N SER A 137 4.36 8.98 -20.36
CA SER A 137 4.29 7.68 -21.00
C SER A 137 5.65 7.25 -21.52
N THR A 138 6.20 6.14 -21.01
CA THR A 138 7.49 5.60 -21.51
C THR A 138 7.42 5.08 -22.95
N SER A 139 6.25 5.11 -23.58
CA SER A 139 6.10 4.90 -25.03
C SER A 139 6.50 6.13 -25.84
N GLU A 140 6.58 7.30 -25.22
CA GLU A 140 6.94 8.56 -25.85
C GLU A 140 8.44 8.86 -25.66
N PRO A 141 9.13 9.38 -26.69
CA PRO A 141 10.57 9.66 -26.63
C PRO A 141 10.92 10.77 -25.63
N ASP A 142 9.97 11.64 -25.31
CA ASP A 142 10.17 12.79 -24.41
C ASP A 142 9.88 12.47 -22.94
N ALA A 143 9.44 11.25 -22.62
CA ALA A 143 9.19 10.86 -21.25
C ALA A 143 10.49 10.71 -20.47
N THR A 144 10.68 11.58 -19.48
CA THR A 144 11.85 11.53 -18.59
C THR A 144 11.49 10.90 -17.24
N ARG A 145 12.49 10.32 -16.57
CA ARG A 145 12.35 9.81 -15.20
C ARG A 145 11.76 10.85 -14.24
N GLY A 146 12.10 12.13 -14.43
CA GLY A 146 11.60 13.23 -13.60
C GLY A 146 10.10 13.46 -13.77
N ILE A 147 9.59 13.40 -15.00
CA ILE A 147 8.16 13.61 -15.30
C ILE A 147 7.33 12.46 -14.71
N VAL A 148 7.77 11.21 -14.91
CA VAL A 148 7.10 10.02 -14.35
C VAL A 148 7.08 10.08 -12.81
N TYR A 149 8.21 10.45 -12.20
CA TYR A 149 8.28 10.59 -10.75
C TYR A 149 7.35 11.69 -10.23
N ASN A 150 7.35 12.86 -10.89
CA ASN A 150 6.51 13.99 -10.51
C ASN A 150 5.02 13.65 -10.63
N LEU A 151 4.60 12.98 -11.71
CA LEU A 151 3.23 12.48 -11.86
C LEU A 151 2.85 11.60 -10.66
N LEU A 152 3.68 10.62 -10.31
CA LEU A 152 3.43 9.72 -9.18
C LEU A 152 3.40 10.43 -7.82
N THR A 153 4.23 11.46 -7.62
CA THR A 153 4.22 12.23 -6.38
C THR A 153 3.06 13.20 -6.28
N LEU A 154 2.62 13.82 -7.38
CA LEU A 154 1.46 14.73 -7.39
C LEU A 154 0.16 13.94 -7.21
N ALA A 155 0.07 12.78 -7.86
CA ALA A 155 -1.00 11.81 -7.72
C ALA A 155 -1.19 11.33 -6.25
N THR A 156 -0.11 11.30 -5.46
CA THR A 156 -0.17 10.91 -4.04
C THR A 156 -0.38 12.08 -3.07
N PHE A 157 -0.43 13.33 -3.56
CA PHE A 157 -0.49 14.53 -2.72
C PHE A 157 -1.80 15.33 -2.78
N ASP A 158 -2.72 15.04 -3.71
CA ASP A 158 -3.98 15.80 -3.76
C ASP A 158 -5.07 15.18 -2.88
N PHE A 159 -5.01 15.47 -1.59
CA PHE A 159 -6.14 15.28 -0.65
C PHE A 159 -6.36 16.49 0.28
N SER A 160 -5.86 17.67 -0.11
CA SER A 160 -6.18 18.91 0.61
C SER A 160 -6.21 20.12 -0.33
N THR A 161 -7.37 20.39 -0.93
CA THR A 161 -7.94 21.75 -1.00
C THR A 161 -9.46 21.66 -1.23
N SER A 162 -10.19 21.14 -0.24
CA SER A 162 -11.54 21.63 0.02
C SER A 162 -11.42 22.73 1.07
N THR A 163 -12.11 23.84 0.80
CA THR A 163 -12.20 25.11 1.54
C THR A 163 -11.03 26.08 1.42
N ASP A 164 -11.08 26.95 0.39
CA ASP A 164 -11.04 28.39 0.63
C ASP A 164 -11.86 29.13 -0.44
N ARG A 165 -13.01 29.64 0.00
CA ARG A 165 -13.81 30.63 -0.73
C ARG A 165 -13.24 32.00 -0.36
N PRO A 166 -12.75 32.82 -1.30
CA PRO A 166 -12.36 34.18 -0.96
C PRO A 166 -13.62 35.01 -0.62
N PRO A 167 -13.52 35.96 0.33
CA PRO A 167 -14.63 36.83 0.65
C PRO A 167 -14.85 37.84 -0.48
N SER A 168 -16.10 37.97 -0.90
CA SER A 168 -16.67 39.20 -1.47
C SER A 168 -18.05 39.42 -0.89
#